data_AF-A0A516PVY8-F1
#
_entry.id   AF-A0A516PVY8-F1
#
_cell.length_a   1.000
_cell.length_b   1.000
_cell.length_c   1.000
_cell.angle_alpha   90.00
_cell.angle_beta   90.00
_cell.angle_gamma   90.00
#
_symmetry.space_group_name_H-M   'P 1'
#
loop_
_entity.id
_entity.type
_entity.pdbx_description
1 polymer ?
#
loop_
_entity_poly.entity_id
_entity_poly.type
_entity_poly.pdbx_seq_one_letter_code
_entity_poly.pdbx_strand_id
1 'polypeptide(L)'
;MLSSIGPGNLMTALAGELVAVFHAHPDDEVFATAAATHGLAAAGAQVQLFIATRGELPEQSADPSLNEASARSARERRLDQSCQLLGVSRWSYLTRPGRWIDTTDRSRTLAAAPIPDVAAAIRSVIDDLRPQIV
;
A
#
# COMPACT_ATOMS: atom_id res chain seq x y z
N MET A 1 -34.89 13.62 -9.93
CA MET A 1 -35.12 13.38 -8.49
C MET A 1 -33.76 13.10 -7.86
N LEU A 2 -33.17 14.08 -7.18
CA LEU A 2 -31.99 13.86 -6.35
C LEU A 2 -32.53 13.41 -4.98
N SER A 3 -32.53 12.11 -4.73
CA SER A 3 -32.86 11.55 -3.42
C SER A 3 -31.78 11.98 -2.43
N SER A 4 -32.18 12.82 -1.47
CA SER A 4 -31.40 13.26 -0.32
C SER A 4 -30.72 12.08 0.37
N ILE A 5 -29.39 12.04 0.32
CA ILE A 5 -28.56 11.10 1.08
C ILE A 5 -28.66 11.51 2.56
N GLY A 6 -29.43 10.77 3.36
CA GLY A 6 -29.49 10.97 4.80
C GLY A 6 -28.14 10.66 5.46
N PRO A 7 -27.85 11.22 6.66
CA PRO A 7 -26.54 11.09 7.32
C PRO A 7 -26.10 9.65 7.62
N GLY A 8 -27.05 8.70 7.70
CA GLY A 8 -26.73 7.27 7.84
C GLY A 8 -26.25 6.57 6.56
N ASN A 9 -26.51 7.16 5.38
CA ASN A 9 -26.21 6.55 4.07
C ASN A 9 -24.82 6.95 3.53
N LEU A 10 -24.13 7.88 4.20
CA LEU A 10 -22.80 8.33 3.81
C LEU A 10 -21.68 7.40 4.31
N MET A 11 -21.90 6.72 5.44
CA MET A 11 -20.91 5.83 6.08
C MET A 11 -20.67 4.51 5.32
N THR A 12 -21.48 4.22 4.31
CA THR A 12 -21.34 3.01 3.46
C THR A 12 -21.52 3.32 1.98
N ALA A 13 -21.29 4.58 1.59
CA ALA A 13 -21.48 5.04 0.21
C ALA A 13 -20.65 4.27 -0.83
N LEU A 14 -19.55 3.63 -0.39
CA LEU A 14 -18.67 2.81 -1.22
C LEU A 14 -18.74 1.32 -0.86
N ALA A 15 -19.83 0.88 -0.21
CA ALA A 15 -20.03 -0.52 0.10
C ALA A 15 -20.03 -1.37 -1.19
N GLY A 16 -19.15 -2.37 -1.24
CA GLY A 16 -18.97 -3.24 -2.41
C GLY A 16 -17.92 -2.73 -3.41
N GLU A 17 -17.39 -1.53 -3.22
CA GLU A 17 -16.27 -1.01 -4.01
C GLU A 17 -14.94 -1.57 -3.49
N LEU A 18 -14.05 -1.88 -4.41
CA LEU A 18 -12.69 -2.33 -4.17
C LEU A 18 -11.70 -1.24 -4.61
N VAL A 19 -10.81 -0.88 -3.70
CA VAL A 19 -9.74 0.10 -3.91
C VAL A 19 -8.40 -0.61 -3.88
N ALA A 20 -7.55 -0.38 -4.88
CA ALA A 20 -6.18 -0.88 -4.89
C ALA A 20 -5.19 0.28 -4.75
N VAL A 21 -4.47 0.35 -3.64
CA VAL A 21 -3.45 1.38 -3.39
C VAL A 21 -2.07 0.78 -3.65
N PHE A 22 -1.23 1.49 -4.40
CA PHE A 22 0.13 1.04 -4.73
C PHE A 22 1.16 2.01 -4.18
N HIS A 23 2.09 1.50 -3.38
CA HIS A 23 3.20 2.26 -2.80
C HIS A 23 4.54 1.57 -3.02
N ALA A 24 5.61 2.36 -2.94
CA ALA A 24 6.94 1.86 -3.18
C ALA A 24 7.52 1.15 -1.94
N HIS A 25 7.34 1.76 -0.76
CA HIS A 25 7.94 1.31 0.49
C HIS A 25 6.90 1.17 1.60
N PRO A 26 7.17 0.33 2.63
CA PRO A 26 6.44 0.39 3.88
C PRO A 26 6.69 1.74 4.58
N ASP A 27 5.64 2.51 4.86
CA ASP A 27 5.55 3.87 5.42
C ASP A 27 4.88 4.90 4.49
N ASP A 28 5.01 4.73 3.17
CA ASP A 28 4.36 5.55 2.15
C ASP A 28 2.83 5.59 2.34
N GLU A 29 2.22 4.52 2.86
CA GLU A 29 0.77 4.46 3.13
C GLU A 29 0.33 5.47 4.18
N VAL A 30 1.21 5.83 5.10
CA VAL A 30 0.94 6.82 6.15
C VAL A 30 1.15 8.24 5.62
N PHE A 31 2.24 8.49 4.89
CA PHE A 31 2.58 9.84 4.46
C PHE A 31 1.83 10.31 3.22
N ALA A 32 1.65 9.42 2.24
CA ALA A 32 1.09 9.80 0.95
C ALA A 32 -0.44 9.72 0.91
N THR A 33 -1.03 8.68 1.52
CA THR A 33 -2.46 8.36 1.29
C THR A 33 -3.30 8.12 2.55
N ALA A 34 -2.75 8.26 3.77
CA ALA A 34 -3.47 7.89 5.00
C ALA A 34 -4.91 8.43 5.09
N ALA A 35 -5.09 9.74 4.84
CA ALA A 35 -6.40 10.37 4.94
C ALA A 35 -7.39 9.82 3.89
N ALA A 36 -6.93 9.60 2.66
CA ALA A 36 -7.75 9.04 1.59
C ALA A 36 -8.09 7.57 1.87
N THR A 37 -7.10 6.76 2.22
CA THR A 37 -7.26 5.34 2.58
C THR A 37 -8.27 5.19 3.72
N HIS A 38 -8.09 5.93 4.82
CA HIS A 38 -8.98 5.89 5.97
C HIS A 38 -10.39 6.37 5.61
N GLY A 39 -10.52 7.45 4.85
CA GLY A 39 -11.82 7.96 4.40
C GLY A 39 -12.58 6.97 3.52
N LEU A 40 -11.89 6.31 2.58
CA LEU A 40 -12.48 5.29 1.70
C LEU A 40 -12.92 4.05 2.48
N ALA A 41 -12.08 3.57 3.40
CA ALA A 41 -12.42 2.45 4.28
C ALA A 41 -13.60 2.80 5.20
N ALA A 42 -13.62 3.99 5.79
CA ALA A 42 -14.72 4.47 6.63
C ALA A 42 -16.03 4.69 5.85
N ALA A 43 -15.96 4.88 4.53
CA ALA A 43 -17.12 4.92 3.63
C ALA A 43 -17.55 3.52 3.15
N GLY A 44 -16.94 2.45 3.66
CA GLY A 44 -17.33 1.06 3.40
C GLY A 44 -16.59 0.37 2.24
N ALA A 45 -15.61 1.02 1.62
CA ALA A 45 -14.82 0.40 0.56
C ALA A 45 -13.87 -0.67 1.13
N GLN A 46 -13.62 -1.73 0.35
CA GLN A 46 -12.55 -2.68 0.66
C GLN A 46 -11.23 -2.15 0.10
N VAL A 47 -10.31 -1.75 0.96
CA VAL A 47 -9.02 -1.20 0.51
C VAL A 47 -7.91 -2.24 0.60
N GLN A 48 -7.28 -2.57 -0.53
CA GLN A 48 -6.10 -3.44 -0.59
C GLN A 48 -4.84 -2.63 -0.93
N LEU A 49 -3.79 -2.83 -0.14
CA LEU A 49 -2.50 -2.14 -0.31
C LEU A 49 -1.45 -3.06 -0.94
N PHE A 50 -0.66 -2.51 -1.86
CA PHE A 50 0.43 -3.20 -2.54
C PHE A 50 1.74 -2.44 -2.36
N ILE A 51 2.75 -3.08 -1.80
CA ILE A 51 4.08 -2.50 -1.58
C ILE A 51 5.11 -3.10 -2.54
N ALA A 52 5.89 -2.28 -3.24
CA ALA A 52 6.83 -2.76 -4.25
C ALA A 52 8.15 -3.31 -3.68
N THR A 53 8.64 -2.75 -2.57
CA THR A 53 9.94 -3.08 -1.95
C THR A 53 9.77 -3.40 -0.46
N ARG A 54 10.85 -3.69 0.27
CA ARG A 54 10.79 -3.98 1.71
C ARG A 54 11.31 -2.84 2.59
N GLY A 55 11.59 -1.69 1.98
CA GLY A 55 12.31 -0.59 2.63
C GLY A 55 13.66 -1.06 3.16
N GLU A 56 14.44 -1.76 2.32
CA GLU A 56 15.73 -2.33 2.73
C GLU A 56 16.72 -1.26 3.19
N LEU A 57 16.62 -0.04 2.66
CA LEU A 57 17.43 1.08 3.13
C LEU A 57 16.99 1.49 4.55
N PRO A 58 17.91 1.62 5.51
CA PRO A 58 17.54 1.98 6.88
C PRO A 58 16.89 3.36 6.97
N GLU A 59 15.76 3.44 7.66
CA GLU A 59 15.17 4.70 8.12
C GLU A 59 16.12 5.39 9.12
N GLN A 60 16.09 6.73 9.19
CA GLN A 60 16.90 7.48 10.15
C GLN A 60 16.60 7.11 11.61
N SER A 61 15.36 6.72 11.90
CA SER A 61 14.88 6.28 13.21
C SER A 61 15.12 4.79 13.48
N ALA A 62 15.83 4.07 12.60
CA ALA A 62 16.10 2.66 12.81
C ALA A 62 16.99 2.43 14.03
N ASP A 63 16.64 1.43 14.84
CA ASP A 63 17.47 0.98 15.95
C ASP A 63 18.75 0.32 15.41
N PRO A 64 19.94 0.90 15.66
CA PRO A 64 21.19 0.41 15.11
C PRO A 64 21.62 -0.94 15.73
N SER A 65 20.98 -1.38 16.82
CA SER A 65 21.26 -2.68 17.45
C SER A 65 20.60 -3.86 16.73
N LEU A 66 19.62 -3.59 15.85
CA LEU A 66 18.92 -4.64 15.11
C LEU A 66 19.76 -5.10 13.91
N ASN A 67 19.89 -6.41 13.76
CA ASN A 67 20.33 -6.98 12.49
C ASN A 67 19.27 -6.75 11.39
N GLU A 68 19.67 -6.96 10.13
CA GLU A 68 18.81 -6.72 8.97
C GLU A 68 17.48 -7.48 9.03
N ALA A 69 17.49 -8.74 9.47
CA ALA A 69 16.28 -9.56 9.57
C ALA A 69 15.30 -9.02 10.64
N SER A 70 15.83 -8.56 11.78
CA SER A 70 15.03 -7.95 12.86
C SER A 70 14.50 -6.58 12.47
N ALA A 71 15.32 -5.74 11.82
CA ALA A 71 14.91 -4.44 11.32
C ALA A 71 13.78 -4.56 10.29
N ARG A 72 13.91 -5.52 9.37
CA ARG A 72 12.89 -5.86 8.39
C ARG A 72 11.59 -6.33 9.03
N SER A 73 11.68 -7.23 10.02
CA SER A 73 10.51 -7.70 10.76
C SER A 73 9.84 -6.56 11.54
N ALA A 74 10.61 -5.58 12.02
CA ALA A 74 10.07 -4.40 12.67
C ALA A 74 9.32 -3.48 11.70
N ARG A 75 9.83 -3.29 10.48
CA ARG A 75 9.11 -2.56 9.40
C ARG A 75 7.81 -3.25 9.00
N GLU A 76 7.85 -4.56 8.76
CA GLU A 76 6.64 -5.33 8.42
C GLU A 76 5.57 -5.21 9.53
N ARG A 77 5.97 -5.27 10.82
CA ARG A 77 5.05 -5.03 11.94
C ARG A 77 4.47 -3.61 11.98
N ARG A 78 5.26 -2.59 11.63
CA ARG A 78 4.76 -1.21 11.57
C ARG A 78 3.74 -1.05 10.43
N LEU A 79 4.02 -1.63 9.27
CA LEU A 79 3.10 -1.67 8.13
C LEU A 79 1.79 -2.39 8.48
N ASP A 80 1.87 -3.53 9.18
CA ASP A 80 0.67 -4.23 9.67
C ASP A 80 -0.18 -3.32 10.58
N GLN A 81 0.47 -2.62 11.50
CA GLN A 81 -0.20 -1.72 12.45
C GLN A 81 -0.81 -0.50 11.76
N SER A 82 -0.09 0.14 10.85
CA SER A 82 -0.62 1.28 10.08
C SER A 82 -1.81 0.84 9.22
N CYS A 83 -1.73 -0.29 8.53
CA CYS A 83 -2.83 -0.85 7.75
C CYS A 83 -4.09 -1.06 8.59
N GLN A 84 -3.95 -1.61 9.80
CA GLN A 84 -5.07 -1.79 10.74
C GLN A 84 -5.72 -0.45 11.13
N LEU A 85 -4.92 0.57 11.44
CA LEU A 85 -5.41 1.90 11.81
C LEU A 85 -6.09 2.61 10.64
N LEU A 86 -5.58 2.42 9.42
CA LEU A 86 -6.11 3.03 8.21
C LEU A 86 -7.34 2.30 7.65
N GLY A 87 -7.70 1.14 8.18
CA GLY A 87 -8.82 0.34 7.66
C GLY A 87 -8.51 -0.40 6.36
N VAL A 88 -7.21 -0.63 6.06
CA VAL A 88 -6.78 -1.49 4.95
C VAL A 88 -7.19 -2.93 5.26
N SER A 89 -7.97 -3.54 4.38
CA SER A 89 -8.49 -4.91 4.58
C SER A 89 -7.39 -5.97 4.43
N ARG A 90 -6.43 -5.70 3.54
CA ARG A 90 -5.27 -6.56 3.28
C ARG A 90 -4.15 -5.75 2.65
N TRP A 91 -2.92 -6.03 3.03
CA TRP A 91 -1.76 -5.62 2.25
C TRP A 91 -0.97 -6.83 1.74
N SER A 92 -0.23 -6.64 0.65
CA SER A 92 0.72 -7.61 0.13
C SER A 92 1.84 -6.93 -0.64
N TYR A 93 2.90 -7.66 -0.95
CA TYR A 93 3.91 -7.16 -1.88
C TYR A 93 3.35 -7.16 -3.31
N LEU A 94 3.62 -6.11 -4.08
CA LEU A 94 3.21 -5.98 -5.49
C LEU A 94 3.71 -7.14 -6.35
N THR A 95 4.90 -7.64 -6.03
CA THR A 95 5.47 -8.85 -6.65
C THR A 95 6.20 -9.68 -5.59
N ARG A 96 7.05 -10.62 -6.00
CA ARG A 96 7.95 -11.31 -5.07
C ARG A 96 8.89 -10.30 -4.39
N PRO A 97 9.07 -10.37 -3.07
CA PRO A 97 10.06 -9.55 -2.36
C PRO A 97 11.46 -9.68 -2.99
N GLY A 98 12.12 -8.54 -3.18
CA GLY A 98 13.45 -8.46 -3.80
C GLY A 98 13.46 -8.40 -5.33
N ARG A 99 12.30 -8.37 -6.01
CA ARG A 99 12.24 -8.01 -7.44
C ARG A 99 12.81 -6.61 -7.67
N TRP A 100 12.42 -5.68 -6.81
CA TRP A 100 13.02 -4.36 -6.67
C TRP A 100 13.42 -4.16 -5.21
N ILE A 101 14.50 -3.42 -5.01
CA ILE A 101 15.10 -3.21 -3.70
C ILE A 101 15.24 -1.71 -3.47
N ASP A 102 14.92 -1.29 -2.26
CA ASP A 102 15.25 0.05 -1.80
C ASP A 102 16.74 0.12 -1.44
N THR A 103 17.51 0.78 -2.29
CA THR A 103 18.97 0.84 -2.17
C THR A 103 19.53 2.06 -2.89
N THR A 104 20.75 2.45 -2.51
CA THR A 104 21.50 3.49 -3.20
C THR A 104 22.05 3.03 -4.55
N ASP A 105 22.18 1.72 -4.78
CA ASP A 105 22.50 1.16 -6.10
C ASP A 105 21.27 1.19 -7.01
N ARG A 106 21.21 2.20 -7.87
CA ARG A 106 20.05 2.44 -8.73
C ARG A 106 19.68 1.26 -9.62
N SER A 107 20.63 0.42 -10.02
CA SER A 107 20.40 -0.66 -11.00
C SER A 107 19.33 -1.68 -10.58
N ARG A 108 19.02 -1.76 -9.28
CA ARG A 108 18.06 -2.72 -8.69
C ARG A 108 16.80 -2.08 -8.12
N THR A 109 16.66 -0.77 -8.26
CA THR A 109 15.56 0.00 -7.68
C THR A 109 14.31 -0.05 -8.56
N LEU A 110 13.13 0.16 -7.96
CA LEU A 110 11.88 0.32 -8.71
C LEU A 110 11.97 1.48 -9.71
N ALA A 111 12.63 2.58 -9.32
CA ALA A 111 12.75 3.79 -10.12
C ALA A 111 13.62 3.63 -11.38
N ALA A 112 14.55 2.67 -11.39
CA ALA A 112 15.37 2.35 -12.56
C ALA A 112 14.79 1.21 -13.41
N ALA A 113 13.71 0.57 -12.95
CA ALA A 113 13.09 -0.52 -13.67
C ALA A 113 12.50 -0.04 -15.00
N PRO A 114 12.52 -0.87 -16.07
CA PRO A 114 11.80 -0.55 -17.29
C PRO A 114 10.32 -0.30 -16.98
N ILE A 115 9.77 0.83 -17.45
CA ILE A 115 8.35 1.17 -17.26
C ILE A 115 7.40 0.01 -17.64
N PRO A 116 7.63 -0.74 -18.76
CA PRO A 116 6.79 -1.88 -19.09
C PRO A 116 6.74 -2.96 -17.99
N ASP A 117 7.84 -3.18 -17.26
CA ASP A 117 7.93 -4.20 -16.22
C ASP A 117 7.17 -3.82 -14.95
N VAL A 118 7.14 -2.52 -14.64
CA VAL A 118 6.35 -1.96 -13.53
C VAL A 118 4.87 -1.97 -13.89
N ALA A 119 4.55 -1.50 -15.10
CA ALA A 119 3.19 -1.48 -15.62
C ALA A 119 2.59 -2.90 -15.69
N ALA A 120 3.37 -3.90 -16.08
CA ALA A 120 2.92 -5.30 -16.12
C ALA A 120 2.55 -5.84 -14.72
N ALA A 121 3.31 -5.49 -13.67
CA ALA A 121 2.99 -5.92 -12.32
C ALA A 121 1.72 -5.27 -11.77
N ILE A 122 1.57 -3.95 -11.97
CA ILE A 122 0.34 -3.23 -11.57
C ILE A 122 -0.85 -3.77 -12.36
N ARG A 123 -0.69 -3.99 -13.66
CA ARG A 123 -1.73 -4.57 -14.53
C ARG A 123 -2.18 -5.94 -14.03
N SER A 124 -1.26 -6.82 -13.65
CA SER A 124 -1.63 -8.14 -13.10
C SER A 124 -2.56 -8.00 -11.90
N VAL A 125 -2.25 -7.09 -10.97
CA VAL A 125 -3.12 -6.83 -9.80
C VAL A 125 -4.47 -6.27 -10.23
N ILE A 126 -4.50 -5.31 -11.15
CA ILE A 126 -5.74 -4.71 -11.65
C ILE A 126 -6.61 -5.74 -12.36
N ASP A 127 -6.02 -6.62 -13.18
CA ASP A 127 -6.77 -7.64 -13.93
C ASP A 127 -7.34 -8.71 -12.97
N ASP A 128 -6.58 -9.10 -11.95
CA ASP A 128 -6.99 -10.08 -10.94
C ASP A 128 -8.09 -9.53 -10.00
N LEU A 129 -7.89 -8.32 -9.50
CA LEU A 129 -8.78 -7.70 -8.51
C LEU A 129 -9.96 -6.96 -9.12
N ARG A 130 -9.80 -6.39 -10.32
CA ARG A 130 -10.74 -5.45 -10.95
C ARG A 130 -11.21 -4.35 -9.99
N PRO A 131 -10.28 -3.58 -9.37
CA PRO A 131 -10.65 -2.50 -8.48
C PRO A 131 -11.37 -1.38 -9.24
N GLN A 132 -12.28 -0.69 -8.57
CA GLN A 132 -13.00 0.46 -9.13
C GLN A 132 -12.23 1.76 -8.93
N ILE A 133 -11.33 1.79 -7.94
CA ILE A 133 -10.46 2.93 -7.63
C ILE A 133 -9.02 2.43 -7.49
N VAL A 134 -8.09 3.18 -8.09
CA VAL A 134 -6.63 2.99 -7.97
C VAL A 134 -6.01 4.28 -7.47
#